data_AF-A0AAE1C2F2-F1
#
_entry.id   AF-A0AAE1C2F2-F1
#
_cell.length_a   1.000
_cell.length_b   1.000
_cell.length_c   1.000
_cell.angle_alpha   90.00
_cell.angle_beta   90.00
_cell.angle_gamma   90.00
#
_symmetry.space_group_name_H-M   'P 1'
#
loop_
_entity.id
_entity.type
_entity.pdbx_description
1 polymer ?
#
loop_
_entity_poly.entity_id
_entity_poly.type
_entity_poly.pdbx_seq_one_letter_code
_entity_poly.pdbx_strand_id
1 'polypeptide(L)'
;MSPTGLIAYSEATRYTAVKRLEAEAWCRAHGQRLGRHVLYPRTKGFIACVQTLRQTKHITAILDVTVAYAKDGKLFQLPPSFAETVMLPDLDNRWRFFVHVDRHAISELPHTSEGLAQWLEDRWVKKGERLEKMRQLLADGEEWTADIFDAPHVQKSQDNVLNDAQDVTAGHRS
;
A
#
# COMPACT_ATOMS: atom_id res chain seq x y z
N MET A 1 -18.97 -9.62 -25.90
CA MET A 1 -18.26 -8.32 -25.84
C MET A 1 -16.98 -8.55 -25.07
N SER A 2 -15.81 -8.25 -25.65
CA SER A 2 -14.51 -8.51 -25.00
C SER A 2 -14.27 -7.51 -23.86
N PRO A 3 -13.75 -7.93 -22.69
CA PRO A 3 -13.34 -7.00 -21.65
C PRO A 3 -12.30 -6.04 -22.20
N THR A 4 -12.61 -4.74 -22.18
CA THR A 4 -11.69 -3.67 -22.57
C THR A 4 -11.20 -3.00 -21.28
N GLY A 5 -9.89 -2.89 -21.11
CA GLY A 5 -9.28 -2.32 -19.91
C GLY A 5 -7.94 -1.67 -20.22
N LEU A 6 -7.54 -0.72 -19.37
CA LEU A 6 -6.25 -0.06 -19.40
C LEU A 6 -5.57 -0.29 -18.04
N ILE A 7 -4.30 -0.68 -18.07
CA ILE A 7 -3.47 -0.74 -16.86
C ILE A 7 -2.55 0.47 -16.86
N ALA A 8 -2.60 1.26 -15.79
CA ALA A 8 -1.77 2.44 -15.61
C ALA A 8 -0.86 2.29 -14.38
N TYR A 9 0.45 2.41 -14.60
CA TYR A 9 1.45 2.46 -13.54
C TYR A 9 1.83 3.92 -13.27
N SER A 10 1.06 4.61 -12.42
CA SER A 10 1.25 6.07 -12.22
C SER A 10 2.59 6.42 -11.55
N GLU A 11 3.33 5.47 -10.98
CA GLU A 11 4.73 5.69 -10.53
C GLU A 11 5.71 5.93 -11.70
N ALA A 12 5.30 5.61 -12.93
CA ALA A 12 6.04 5.75 -14.19
C ALA A 12 7.37 4.98 -14.29
N THR A 13 7.84 4.37 -13.21
CA THR A 13 9.09 3.62 -13.19
C THR A 13 9.13 2.65 -12.03
N ARG A 14 10.01 1.64 -12.14
CA ARG A 14 10.22 0.66 -11.06
C ARG A 14 10.77 1.33 -9.81
N TYR A 15 10.23 0.93 -8.67
CA TYR A 15 10.73 1.28 -7.35
C TYR A 15 12.18 0.83 -7.15
N THR A 16 13.03 1.72 -6.64
CA THR A 16 14.36 1.41 -6.12
C THR A 16 14.65 2.30 -4.91
N ALA A 17 15.58 1.88 -4.04
CA ALA A 17 15.98 2.68 -2.88
C ALA A 17 16.50 4.08 -3.28
N VAL A 18 17.25 4.17 -4.38
CA VAL A 18 17.76 5.45 -4.91
C VAL A 18 16.60 6.37 -5.31
N LYS A 19 15.66 5.87 -6.12
CA LYS A 19 14.50 6.66 -6.57
C LYS A 19 13.56 7.02 -5.42
N ARG A 20 13.49 6.17 -4.40
CA ARG A 20 12.75 6.45 -3.17
C ARG A 20 13.32 7.69 -2.49
N LEU A 21 14.64 7.78 -2.32
CA LEU A 21 15.31 8.93 -1.72
C LEU A 21 15.13 10.20 -2.57
N GLU A 22 15.24 10.08 -3.90
CA GLU A 22 14.98 11.18 -4.83
C GLU A 22 13.53 11.70 -4.70
N ALA A 23 12.56 10.79 -4.60
CA ALA A 23 11.16 11.15 -4.39
C ALA A 23 10.94 11.86 -3.05
N GLU A 24 11.62 11.45 -1.97
CA GLU A 24 11.56 12.15 -0.67
C GLU A 24 12.09 13.57 -0.75
N ALA A 25 13.27 13.74 -1.38
CA ALA A 25 13.89 15.04 -1.55
C ALA A 25 12.98 15.98 -2.36
N TRP A 26 12.43 15.48 -3.47
CA TRP A 26 11.50 16.25 -4.30
C TRP A 26 10.22 16.62 -3.53
N CYS A 27 9.61 15.67 -2.81
CA CYS A 27 8.39 15.95 -2.06
C CYS A 27 8.63 16.98 -0.94
N ARG A 28 9.76 16.86 -0.23
CA ARG A 28 10.15 17.81 0.82
C ARG A 28 10.33 19.22 0.26
N ALA A 29 10.97 19.35 -0.90
CA ALA A 29 11.21 20.65 -1.54
C ALA A 29 9.94 21.33 -2.06
N HIS A 30 8.89 20.55 -2.38
CA HIS A 30 7.64 21.06 -2.98
C HIS A 30 6.44 20.99 -2.03
N GLY A 31 6.64 20.64 -0.76
CA GLY A 31 5.57 20.52 0.24
C GLY A 31 4.56 19.40 -0.05
N GLN A 32 4.98 18.36 -0.77
CA GLN A 32 4.12 17.25 -1.18
C GLN A 32 4.13 16.10 -0.16
N ARG A 33 3.01 15.38 -0.05
CA ARG A 33 2.88 14.16 0.77
C ARG A 33 3.39 12.96 -0.01
N LEU A 34 4.05 12.03 0.69
CA LEU A 34 4.58 10.80 0.09
C LEU A 34 4.27 9.60 0.97
N GLY A 35 3.59 8.61 0.40
CA GLY A 35 3.33 7.33 1.06
C GLY A 35 4.61 6.55 1.34
N ARG A 36 4.59 5.72 2.38
CA ARG A 36 5.67 4.74 2.64
C ARG A 36 5.72 3.69 1.53
N HIS A 37 6.88 3.10 1.26
CA HIS A 37 7.03 1.99 0.29
C HIS A 37 6.58 2.26 -1.15
N VAL A 38 6.32 3.52 -1.53
CA VAL A 38 5.89 3.90 -2.88
C VAL A 38 6.70 5.09 -3.39
N LEU A 39 6.72 5.27 -4.72
CA LEU A 39 7.21 6.50 -5.35
C LEU A 39 6.08 7.52 -5.47
N TYR A 40 6.42 8.80 -5.70
CA TYR A 40 5.42 9.84 -5.92
C TYR A 40 4.69 9.64 -7.27
N PRO A 41 3.35 9.70 -7.33
CA PRO A 41 2.60 9.43 -8.55
C PRO A 41 2.71 10.57 -9.58
N ARG A 42 2.81 10.19 -10.86
CA ARG A 42 2.68 11.08 -12.00
C ARG A 42 1.20 11.25 -12.36
N THR A 43 0.68 12.46 -12.17
CA THR A 43 -0.75 12.76 -12.29
C THR A 43 -1.20 12.96 -13.73
N LYS A 44 -0.37 13.57 -14.60
CA LYS A 44 -0.76 13.97 -15.97
C LYS A 44 -1.37 12.83 -16.81
N GLY A 45 -0.69 11.68 -16.85
CA GLY A 45 -1.16 10.53 -17.63
C GLY A 45 -2.46 9.95 -17.07
N PHE A 46 -2.56 9.84 -15.74
CA PHE A 46 -3.78 9.40 -15.07
C PHE A 46 -4.97 10.32 -15.37
N ILE A 47 -4.79 11.63 -15.26
CA ILE A 47 -5.83 12.64 -15.54
C ILE A 47 -6.36 12.48 -16.97
N ALA A 48 -5.45 12.43 -17.95
CA ALA A 48 -5.82 12.26 -19.36
C ALA A 48 -6.61 10.96 -19.60
N CYS A 49 -6.18 9.86 -18.95
CA CYS A 49 -6.88 8.58 -19.04
C CYS A 49 -8.28 8.67 -18.46
N VAL A 50 -8.44 9.19 -17.24
CA VAL A 50 -9.76 9.27 -16.59
C VAL A 50 -10.72 10.16 -17.38
N GLN A 51 -10.26 11.33 -17.83
CA GLN A 51 -11.08 12.25 -18.62
C GLN A 51 -11.57 11.63 -19.94
N THR A 52 -10.70 10.88 -20.62
CA THR A 52 -11.03 10.20 -21.89
C THR A 52 -11.93 8.99 -21.64
N LEU A 53 -11.56 8.10 -20.71
CA LEU A 53 -12.25 6.84 -20.48
C LEU A 53 -13.64 7.04 -19.87
N ARG A 54 -13.85 8.12 -19.10
CA ARG A 54 -15.18 8.48 -18.56
C ARG A 54 -16.22 8.75 -19.65
N GLN A 55 -15.79 9.10 -20.86
CA GLN A 55 -16.70 9.30 -22.01
C GLN A 55 -17.11 7.98 -22.69
N THR A 56 -16.46 6.88 -22.35
CA THR A 56 -16.74 5.56 -22.93
C THR A 56 -17.80 4.83 -22.13
N LYS A 57 -18.81 4.26 -22.81
CA LYS A 57 -19.96 3.60 -22.13
C LYS A 57 -19.60 2.34 -21.33
N HIS A 58 -18.48 1.69 -21.64
CA HIS A 58 -18.14 0.37 -21.11
C HIS A 58 -17.08 0.40 -20.00
N ILE A 59 -16.40 1.53 -19.78
CA ILE A 59 -15.46 1.69 -18.67
C ILE A 59 -16.18 2.37 -17.52
N THR A 60 -16.51 1.59 -16.49
CA THR A 60 -17.38 2.06 -15.39
C THR A 60 -16.61 2.29 -14.08
N ALA A 61 -15.39 1.79 -13.95
CA ALA A 61 -14.64 1.85 -12.72
C ALA A 61 -13.13 1.83 -12.90
N ILE A 62 -12.45 2.33 -11.87
CA ILE A 62 -11.01 2.18 -11.66
C ILE A 62 -10.82 1.11 -10.59
N LEU A 63 -9.94 0.15 -10.88
CA LEU A 63 -9.48 -0.84 -9.91
C LEU A 63 -8.15 -0.36 -9.35
N ASP A 64 -8.16 0.08 -8.11
CA ASP A 64 -6.99 0.55 -7.41
C ASP A 64 -6.33 -0.62 -6.66
N VAL A 65 -5.25 -1.16 -7.24
CA VAL A 65 -4.62 -2.40 -6.78
C VAL A 65 -3.36 -2.11 -5.97
N THR A 66 -3.21 -2.75 -4.80
CA THR A 66 -1.96 -2.78 -4.03
C THR A 66 -1.51 -4.22 -3.90
N VAL A 67 -0.26 -4.49 -4.27
CA VAL A 67 0.33 -5.82 -4.12
C VAL A 67 1.42 -5.76 -3.06
N ALA A 68 1.33 -6.67 -2.09
CA ALA A 68 2.37 -6.91 -1.11
C ALA A 68 2.90 -8.33 -1.26
N TYR A 69 4.20 -8.49 -1.01
CA TYR A 69 4.83 -9.80 -1.01
C TYR A 69 5.93 -9.86 0.04
N ALA A 70 6.10 -11.04 0.62
CA ALA A 70 7.14 -11.33 1.61
C ALA A 70 7.83 -12.64 1.27
N LYS A 71 9.17 -12.66 1.33
CA LYS A 71 9.98 -13.87 1.13
C LYS A 71 10.40 -14.46 2.48
N ASP A 72 10.27 -15.77 2.63
CA ASP A 72 10.63 -16.57 3.80
C ASP A 72 10.05 -16.03 5.12
N GLY A 73 8.88 -15.40 5.05
CA GLY A 73 8.20 -14.78 6.20
C GLY A 73 8.94 -13.62 6.86
N LYS A 74 9.98 -13.07 6.21
CA LYS A 74 10.87 -12.06 6.84
C LYS A 74 11.20 -10.88 5.92
N LEU A 75 11.42 -11.14 4.64
CA LEU A 75 11.89 -10.12 3.70
C LEU A 75 10.69 -9.47 3.00
N PHE A 76 10.31 -8.28 3.47
CA PHE A 76 9.21 -7.51 2.91
C PHE A 76 9.58 -6.88 1.56
N GLN A 77 8.67 -6.95 0.59
CA GLN A 77 8.80 -6.33 -0.73
C GLN A 77 10.08 -6.76 -1.48
N LEU A 78 10.49 -8.03 -1.32
CA LEU A 78 11.50 -8.67 -2.17
C LEU A 78 10.84 -9.58 -3.22
N PRO A 79 10.77 -9.16 -4.50
CA PRO A 79 10.01 -9.89 -5.50
C PRO A 79 10.80 -11.13 -5.92
N PRO A 80 10.13 -12.20 -6.37
CA PRO A 80 10.82 -13.29 -7.03
C PRO A 80 11.48 -12.77 -8.30
N SER A 81 12.68 -13.27 -8.62
CA SER A 81 13.28 -13.06 -9.92
C SER A 81 12.42 -13.71 -11.02
N PHE A 82 12.63 -13.31 -12.27
CA PHE A 82 11.93 -13.92 -13.40
C PHE A 82 12.19 -15.43 -13.48
N ALA A 83 13.43 -15.86 -13.26
CA ALA A 83 13.78 -17.29 -13.24
C ALA A 83 13.08 -18.03 -12.09
N GLU A 84 13.07 -17.47 -10.87
CA GLU A 84 12.31 -18.06 -9.74
C GLU A 84 10.81 -18.16 -10.05
N THR A 85 10.24 -17.14 -10.71
CA THR A 85 8.81 -17.13 -11.06
C THR A 85 8.42 -18.21 -12.08
N VAL A 86 9.31 -18.53 -13.04
CA VAL A 86 9.03 -19.50 -14.11
C VAL A 86 9.43 -20.92 -13.71
N MET A 87 10.49 -21.06 -12.92
CA MET A 87 11.14 -22.36 -12.67
C MET A 87 10.76 -22.98 -11.32
N LEU A 88 10.19 -22.22 -10.38
CA LEU A 88 9.74 -22.76 -9.10
C LEU A 88 8.24 -23.06 -9.17
N PRO A 89 7.84 -24.35 -9.17
CA PRO A 89 6.42 -24.70 -9.18
C PRO A 89 5.70 -24.27 -7.89
N ASP A 90 6.41 -24.31 -6.75
CA ASP A 90 5.85 -24.03 -5.42
C ASP A 90 6.35 -22.69 -4.87
N LEU A 91 6.02 -21.60 -5.57
CA LEU A 91 6.45 -20.25 -5.21
C LEU A 91 5.88 -19.81 -3.85
N ASP A 92 4.71 -20.33 -3.48
CA ASP A 92 3.98 -20.06 -2.25
C ASP A 92 4.69 -20.58 -0.99
N ASN A 93 5.51 -21.63 -1.09
CA ASN A 93 6.33 -22.13 0.02
C ASN A 93 7.32 -21.08 0.56
N ARG A 94 7.72 -20.12 -0.29
CA ARG A 94 8.69 -19.09 0.07
C ARG A 94 8.15 -17.69 -0.05
N TRP A 95 7.21 -17.42 -0.96
CA TRP A 95 6.59 -16.11 -1.11
C TRP A 95 5.14 -16.13 -0.66
N ARG A 96 4.83 -15.24 0.27
CA ARG A 96 3.45 -14.87 0.59
C ARG A 96 3.08 -13.66 -0.25
N PHE A 97 1.97 -13.73 -0.98
CA PHE A 97 1.41 -12.63 -1.74
C PHE A 97 0.10 -12.17 -1.13
N PHE A 98 -0.15 -10.87 -1.20
CA PHE A 98 -1.43 -10.28 -0.83
C PHE A 98 -1.79 -9.20 -1.83
N VAL A 99 -3.04 -9.21 -2.26
CA VAL A 99 -3.57 -8.27 -3.25
C VAL A 99 -4.78 -7.58 -2.65
N HIS A 100 -4.66 -6.27 -2.44
CA HIS A 100 -5.79 -5.43 -2.09
C HIS A 100 -6.34 -4.77 -3.33
N VAL A 101 -7.65 -4.76 -3.51
CA VAL A 101 -8.33 -4.10 -4.64
C VAL A 101 -9.43 -3.20 -4.11
N ASP A 102 -9.27 -1.89 -4.30
CA ASP A 102 -10.34 -0.92 -4.08
C ASP A 102 -11.00 -0.59 -5.42
N ARG A 103 -12.31 -0.81 -5.54
CA ARG A 103 -13.07 -0.45 -6.75
C ARG A 103 -13.69 0.94 -6.57
N HIS A 104 -13.41 1.84 -7.50
CA HIS A 104 -13.99 3.19 -7.52
C HIS A 104 -14.80 3.39 -8.80
N ALA A 105 -16.06 3.83 -8.69
CA ALA A 105 -16.83 4.17 -9.88
C ALA A 105 -16.20 5.38 -10.57
N ILE A 106 -15.98 5.31 -11.88
CA ILE A 106 -15.29 6.38 -12.61
C ILE A 106 -16.10 7.69 -12.60
N SER A 107 -17.42 7.58 -12.42
CA SER A 107 -18.38 8.68 -12.27
C SER A 107 -18.28 9.41 -10.93
N GLU A 108 -17.75 8.77 -9.88
CA GLU A 108 -17.60 9.36 -8.54
C GLU A 108 -16.27 10.10 -8.36
N LEU A 109 -15.33 9.92 -9.29
CA LEU A 109 -14.07 10.63 -9.24
C LEU A 109 -14.24 12.12 -9.57
N PRO A 110 -13.38 13.00 -9.05
CA PRO A 110 -13.40 14.43 -9.38
C PRO A 110 -13.42 14.70 -10.89
N HIS A 111 -13.98 15.85 -11.28
CA HIS A 111 -14.06 16.28 -12.69
C HIS A 111 -12.94 17.24 -13.09
N THR A 112 -12.33 17.95 -12.14
CA THR A 112 -11.22 18.85 -12.38
C THR A 112 -9.89 18.11 -12.40
N SER A 113 -8.92 18.63 -13.15
CA SER A 113 -7.57 18.07 -13.21
C SER A 113 -6.89 18.09 -11.84
N GLU A 114 -7.10 19.16 -11.07
CA GLU A 114 -6.56 19.35 -9.73
C GLU A 114 -7.18 18.36 -8.75
N GLY A 115 -8.50 18.14 -8.84
CA GLY A 115 -9.19 17.16 -8.00
C GLY A 115 -8.74 15.73 -8.30
N LEU A 116 -8.54 15.39 -9.58
CA LEU A 116 -8.02 14.09 -9.98
C LEU A 116 -6.56 13.87 -9.55
N ALA A 117 -5.73 14.92 -9.62
CA ALA A 117 -4.37 14.89 -9.10
C ALA A 117 -4.39 14.60 -7.59
N GLN A 118 -5.18 15.36 -6.82
CA GLN A 118 -5.25 15.18 -5.38
C GLN A 118 -5.78 13.81 -4.99
N TRP A 119 -6.81 13.32 -5.69
CA TRP A 119 -7.36 11.98 -5.50
C TRP A 119 -6.28 10.91 -5.69
N LEU A 120 -5.48 11.01 -6.75
CA LEU A 120 -4.41 10.04 -7.02
C LEU A 120 -3.33 10.06 -5.93
N GLU A 121 -2.93 11.25 -5.48
CA GLU A 121 -1.97 11.40 -4.39
C GLU A 121 -2.49 10.79 -3.08
N ASP A 122 -3.76 11.04 -2.74
CA ASP A 122 -4.41 10.44 -1.56
C ASP A 122 -4.43 8.92 -1.64
N ARG A 123 -4.72 8.36 -2.84
CA ARG A 123 -4.62 6.92 -3.05
C ARG A 123 -3.20 6.42 -2.78
N TRP A 124 -2.18 7.12 -3.26
CA TRP A 124 -0.78 6.73 -3.03
C TRP A 124 -0.36 6.78 -1.56
N VAL A 125 -0.84 7.77 -0.80
CA VAL A 125 -0.64 7.82 0.66
C VAL A 125 -1.27 6.59 1.33
N LYS A 126 -2.54 6.30 1.03
CA LYS A 126 -3.26 5.12 1.57
C LYS A 126 -2.57 3.80 1.22
N LYS A 127 -2.07 3.67 -0.01
CA LYS A 127 -1.26 2.51 -0.43
C LYS A 127 -0.03 2.35 0.45
N GLY A 128 0.66 3.45 0.73
CA GLY A 128 1.86 3.41 1.55
C GLY A 128 1.60 3.06 3.00
N GLU A 129 0.53 3.60 3.59
CA GLU A 129 0.07 3.22 4.94
C GLU A 129 -0.27 1.74 5.01
N ARG A 130 -0.98 1.23 4.00
CA ARG A 130 -1.30 -0.20 3.87
C ARG A 130 -0.03 -1.05 3.86
N LEU A 131 0.92 -0.73 2.99
CA LEU A 131 2.18 -1.47 2.89
C LEU A 131 3.00 -1.40 4.20
N GLU A 132 3.02 -0.25 4.88
CA GLU A 132 3.72 -0.13 6.16
C GLU A 132 3.07 -0.97 7.25
N LYS A 133 1.73 -1.02 7.33
CA LYS A 133 1.04 -1.92 8.26
C LYS A 133 1.41 -3.39 8.00
N MET A 134 1.46 -3.81 6.74
CA MET A 134 1.84 -5.18 6.38
C MET A 134 3.29 -5.52 6.74
N ARG A 135 4.20 -4.54 6.58
CA ARG A 135 5.59 -4.67 7.01
C ARG A 135 5.69 -4.84 8.53
N GLN A 136 4.89 -4.10 9.29
CA GLN A 136 4.84 -4.19 10.76
C GLN A 136 4.33 -5.56 11.21
N LEU A 137 3.19 -6.02 10.67
CA LEU A 137 2.65 -7.35 10.96
C LEU A 137 3.66 -8.47 10.66
N LEU A 138 4.37 -8.35 9.53
CA LEU A 138 5.44 -9.30 9.18
C LEU A 138 6.57 -9.29 10.21
N ALA A 139 6.96 -8.11 10.71
CA ALA A 139 8.00 -7.97 11.72
C ALA A 139 7.58 -8.54 13.08
N ASP A 140 6.28 -8.44 13.40
CA ASP A 140 5.68 -8.97 14.64
C ASP A 140 5.38 -10.48 14.55
N GLY A 141 5.58 -11.10 13.38
CA GLY A 141 5.28 -12.51 13.13
C GLY A 141 3.78 -12.79 12.99
N GLU A 142 2.96 -11.76 12.80
CA GLU A 142 1.52 -11.87 12.58
C GLU A 142 1.20 -12.23 11.11
N GLU A 143 0.09 -12.93 10.90
CA GLU A 143 -0.32 -13.34 9.55
C GLU A 143 -0.97 -12.21 8.76
N TRP A 144 -0.89 -12.32 7.42
CA TRP A 144 -1.62 -11.44 6.52
C TRP A 144 -3.02 -12.02 6.24
N THR A 145 -4.03 -11.57 6.97
CA THR A 145 -5.44 -11.94 6.73
C THR A 145 -6.17 -10.92 5.85
N ALA A 146 -7.27 -11.33 5.21
CA ALA A 146 -8.05 -10.47 4.32
C ALA A 146 -8.68 -9.26 5.03
N ASP A 147 -9.03 -9.44 6.31
CA ASP A 147 -9.75 -8.49 7.17
C ASP A 147 -8.84 -7.47 7.87
N ILE A 148 -7.51 -7.53 7.66
CA ILE A 148 -6.54 -6.59 8.29
C ILE A 148 -6.91 -5.12 8.09
N PHE A 149 -7.56 -4.80 6.97
CA PHE A 149 -7.93 -3.43 6.62
C PHE A 149 -9.41 -3.11 6.84
N ASP A 150 -10.22 -4.11 7.20
CA ASP A 150 -11.66 -3.98 7.47
C ASP A 150 -11.99 -3.95 8.97
N ALA A 151 -11.05 -4.37 9.82
CA ALA A 151 -11.21 -4.30 11.27
C ALA A 151 -11.14 -2.82 11.77
N PRO A 152 -12.11 -2.35 12.58
CA PRO A 152 -12.00 -1.05 13.22
C PRO A 152 -10.74 -1.00 14.07
N HIS A 153 -10.04 0.13 14.05
CA HIS A 153 -8.80 0.37 14.80
C HIS A 153 -9.00 0.02 16.29
N VAL A 154 -8.63 -1.19 16.69
CA VAL A 154 -8.39 -1.49 18.10
C VAL A 154 -7.04 -0.87 18.43
N GLN A 155 -7.09 0.33 18.98
CA GLN A 155 -5.96 0.93 19.68
C GLN A 155 -5.61 -0.05 20.81
N LYS A 156 -4.54 -0.84 20.65
CA LYS A 156 -3.96 -1.55 21.80
C LYS A 156 -3.49 -0.46 22.78
N SER A 157 -4.25 -0.24 23.85
CA SER A 157 -3.91 0.69 24.91
C SER A 157 -2.59 0.26 25.54
N GLN A 158 -1.63 1.18 25.59
CA GLN A 158 -0.40 1.02 26.36
C GLN A 158 -0.69 1.23 27.85
N ASP A 159 -1.53 0.39 28.45
CA ASP A 159 -1.86 0.50 29.88
C ASP A 159 -1.37 -0.70 30.72
N ASN A 160 -0.57 -1.61 30.14
CA ASN A 160 -0.13 -2.82 30.86
C ASN A 160 1.36 -2.86 31.22
N VAL A 161 2.03 -1.71 31.33
CA VAL A 161 3.45 -1.64 31.80
C VAL A 161 3.57 -0.98 33.18
N LEU A 162 2.50 -0.42 33.74
CA LEU A 162 2.55 0.29 35.03
C LEU A 162 2.06 -0.52 36.24
N ASN A 163 1.41 -1.68 36.06
CA ASN A 163 0.91 -2.47 37.20
C ASN A 163 1.93 -3.48 37.77
N ASP A 164 2.96 -3.88 37.02
CA ASP A 164 3.99 -4.81 37.53
C ASP A 164 5.07 -4.12 38.39
N ALA A 165 5.11 -2.78 38.40
CA ALA A 165 6.07 -2.03 39.20
C ALA A 165 5.58 -1.68 40.62
N GLN A 166 4.29 -1.90 40.94
CA GLN A 166 3.73 -1.59 42.26
C GLN A 166 3.58 -2.80 43.19
N ASP A 167 3.73 -4.03 42.69
CA ASP A 167 3.54 -5.24 43.51
C ASP A 167 4.85 -5.79 44.14
N VAL A 168 6.01 -5.23 43.78
CA VAL A 168 7.32 -5.67 44.30
C VAL A 168 7.75 -4.92 45.58
N THR A 169 7.09 -3.81 45.93
CA THR A 169 7.50 -2.97 47.08
C THR A 169 6.67 -3.13 48.35
N ALA A 170 5.62 -3.97 48.36
CA ALA A 170 4.76 -4.16 49.53
C ALA A 170 5.15 -5.34 50.45
N GLY A 171 6.14 -6.16 50.06
CA GLY A 171 6.43 -7.43 50.74
C GLY A 171 7.73 -7.48 51.55
N HIS A 172 8.06 -6.49 52.39
CA HIS A 172 9.15 -6.60 53.38
C HIS A 172 8.91 -5.73 54.62
N ARG A 173 7.95 -6.13 55.47
CA ARG A 173 7.99 -5.89 56.93
C ARG A 173 7.21 -6.99 57.66
N SER A 174 7.94 -7.94 58.22
CA SER A 174 7.63 -8.68 59.46
C SER A 174 8.93 -9.25 59.98
#